data_AF-A0A6I5NMC9-F1
#
_entry.id   AF-A0A6I5NMC9-F1
#
_cell.length_a   1.000
_cell.length_b   1.000
_cell.length_c   1.000
_cell.angle_alpha   90.00
_cell.angle_beta   90.00
_cell.angle_gamma   90.00
#
_symmetry.space_group_name_H-M   'P 1'
#
loop_
_entity.id
_entity.type
_entity.pdbx_description
1 polymer ?
#
loop_
_entity_poly.entity_id
_entity_poly.type
_entity_poly.pdbx_seq_one_letter_code
_entity_poly.pdbx_strand_id
1 'polypeptide(L)'
;MTTRISSTQRSSVRTRATTPSAKVVRYIVATVLLIVGMVAVKGAIAWLAETFVYNLPLFGGLLKSLELMEVTNVIVFAILGVSLGAFTLWLPRRCGLWVKLIPLVIAVPLVFMSGYAVRYHLWMQQVAVESELLPTQAQQVTNTLLKRATGNEGVIGFFRYTVQLPILPTDLRALQNIDEDDKWFRSELTRFSGLEPGLFTMIFKITGWSIRLFYVLLAVITACLYFAKGLVWVDRTRQTQR
;
A
#
# COMPACT_ATOMS: atom_id res chain seq x y z
N MET A 1 -29.19 -78.56 -2.41
CA MET A 1 -29.13 -77.48 -3.41
C MET A 1 -28.89 -76.17 -2.65
N THR A 2 -27.65 -75.65 -2.56
CA THR A 2 -27.04 -74.63 -3.46
C THR A 2 -27.97 -73.41 -3.63
N THR A 3 -27.60 -72.15 -3.35
CA THR A 3 -26.33 -71.41 -3.57
C THR A 3 -26.46 -70.05 -2.85
N ARG A 4 -25.58 -69.65 -1.92
CA ARG A 4 -24.38 -68.78 -2.05
C ARG A 4 -24.60 -67.36 -2.64
N ILE A 5 -24.60 -66.38 -1.72
CA ILE A 5 -23.93 -65.06 -1.70
C ILE A 5 -23.71 -64.32 -3.03
N SER A 6 -24.18 -63.07 -3.11
CA SER A 6 -23.40 -61.97 -3.72
C SER A 6 -23.58 -60.68 -2.92
N SER A 7 -22.58 -60.41 -2.09
CA SER A 7 -22.36 -59.16 -1.36
C SER A 7 -22.06 -58.02 -2.33
N THR A 8 -22.97 -57.05 -2.45
CA THR A 8 -22.70 -55.80 -3.17
C THR A 8 -21.76 -54.94 -2.33
N GLN A 9 -20.49 -55.00 -2.71
CA GLN A 9 -19.36 -54.26 -2.19
C GLN A 9 -19.59 -52.76 -2.42
N ARG A 10 -20.18 -52.05 -1.45
CA ARG A 10 -20.17 -50.57 -1.44
C ARG A 10 -18.74 -50.12 -1.21
N SER A 11 -18.09 -49.69 -2.29
CA SER A 11 -16.85 -48.95 -2.28
C SER A 11 -16.99 -47.73 -1.37
N SER A 12 -16.42 -47.82 -0.17
CA SER A 12 -16.23 -46.68 0.70
C SER A 12 -15.34 -45.67 -0.02
N VAL A 13 -15.95 -44.62 -0.57
CA VAL A 13 -15.23 -43.41 -1.01
C VAL A 13 -14.63 -42.81 0.25
N ARG A 14 -13.39 -43.20 0.52
CA ARG A 14 -12.57 -42.69 1.63
C ARG A 14 -12.24 -41.23 1.30
N THR A 15 -13.16 -40.33 1.61
CA THR A 15 -12.90 -38.89 1.61
C THR A 15 -11.68 -38.67 2.51
N ARG A 16 -10.56 -38.33 1.87
CA ARG A 16 -9.27 -38.05 2.53
C ARG A 16 -9.53 -36.92 3.52
N ALA A 17 -9.73 -37.27 4.79
CA ALA A 17 -9.83 -36.29 5.86
C ALA A 17 -8.51 -35.53 5.90
N THR A 18 -8.48 -34.33 5.34
CA THR A 18 -7.32 -33.45 5.42
C THR A 18 -7.05 -33.21 6.91
N THR A 19 -5.90 -33.67 7.39
CA THR A 19 -5.45 -33.44 8.76
C THR A 19 -5.49 -31.94 9.05
N PRO A 20 -5.85 -31.53 10.28
CA PRO A 20 -5.99 -30.11 10.65
C PRO A 20 -4.72 -29.29 10.34
N SER A 21 -3.55 -29.92 10.37
CA SER A 21 -2.27 -29.34 9.94
C SER A 21 -2.27 -28.86 8.48
N ALA A 22 -2.81 -29.64 7.53
CA ALA A 22 -2.83 -29.28 6.11
C ALA A 22 -3.69 -28.04 5.81
N LYS A 23 -4.77 -27.81 6.58
CA LYS A 23 -5.61 -26.62 6.40
C LYS A 23 -4.91 -25.35 6.89
N VAL A 24 -4.20 -25.43 8.01
CA VAL A 24 -3.41 -24.31 8.54
C VAL A 24 -2.27 -23.95 7.60
N VAL A 25 -1.56 -24.94 7.03
CA VAL A 25 -0.52 -24.69 6.02
C VAL A 25 -1.09 -23.98 4.80
N ARG A 26 -2.24 -24.43 4.28
CA ARG A 26 -2.92 -23.76 3.15
C ARG A 26 -3.28 -22.31 3.48
N TYR A 27 -3.77 -22.06 4.70
CA TYR A 27 -4.05 -20.70 5.17
C TYR A 27 -2.81 -19.82 5.14
N ILE A 28 -1.70 -20.27 5.75
CA ILE A 28 -0.46 -19.50 5.80
C ILE A 28 0.06 -19.22 4.40
N VAL A 29 0.15 -20.24 3.54
CA VAL A 29 0.64 -20.10 2.17
C VAL A 29 -0.24 -19.14 1.36
N ALA A 30 -1.57 -19.29 1.42
CA ALA A 30 -2.48 -18.42 0.70
C ALA A 30 -2.40 -16.97 1.19
N THR A 31 -2.31 -16.75 2.51
CA THR A 31 -2.13 -15.42 3.11
C THR A 31 -0.82 -14.78 2.65
N VAL A 32 0.30 -15.50 2.69
CA VAL A 32 1.60 -14.97 2.26
C VAL A 32 1.58 -14.64 0.76
N LEU A 33 1.08 -15.55 -0.08
CA LEU A 33 0.97 -15.33 -1.53
C LEU A 33 0.07 -14.13 -1.86
N LEU A 34 -1.05 -13.96 -1.16
CA LEU A 34 -1.92 -12.81 -1.33
C LEU A 34 -1.20 -11.51 -0.95
N ILE A 35 -0.49 -11.47 0.18
CA ILE A 35 0.23 -10.25 0.61
C ILE A 35 1.30 -9.90 -0.41
N VAL A 36 2.13 -10.85 -0.83
CA VAL A 36 3.17 -10.64 -1.86
C VAL A 36 2.53 -10.19 -3.18
N GLY A 37 1.43 -10.83 -3.60
CA GLY A 37 0.69 -10.45 -4.79
C GLY A 37 0.13 -9.03 -4.72
N MET A 38 -0.45 -8.63 -3.58
CA MET A 38 -0.98 -7.28 -3.39
C MET A 38 0.13 -6.21 -3.34
N VAL A 39 1.29 -6.54 -2.75
CA VAL A 39 2.48 -5.68 -2.79
C VAL A 39 2.94 -5.46 -4.23
N ALA A 40 3.03 -6.54 -5.03
CA ALA A 40 3.42 -6.47 -6.43
C ALA A 40 2.41 -5.68 -7.27
N VAL A 41 1.11 -5.94 -7.10
CA VAL A 41 0.03 -5.19 -7.77
C VAL A 41 0.12 -3.70 -7.42
N LYS A 42 0.27 -3.37 -6.13
CA LYS A 42 0.37 -1.97 -5.71
C LYS A 42 1.62 -1.30 -6.26
N GLY A 43 2.75 -2.01 -6.26
CA GLY A 43 4.00 -1.54 -6.88
C GLY A 43 3.86 -1.32 -8.38
N ALA A 44 3.20 -2.23 -9.09
CA ALA A 44 2.93 -2.09 -10.53
C ALA A 44 2.01 -0.91 -10.83
N ILE A 45 0.96 -0.69 -10.03
CA ILE A 45 0.09 0.50 -10.14
C ILE A 45 0.92 1.78 -9.93
N ALA A 46 1.78 1.82 -8.91
CA ALA A 46 2.63 2.98 -8.65
C ALA A 46 3.61 3.24 -9.81
N TRP A 47 4.22 2.18 -10.34
CA TRP A 47 5.11 2.26 -11.49
C TRP A 47 4.40 2.75 -12.75
N LEU A 48 3.21 2.21 -13.05
CA LEU A 48 2.38 2.65 -14.18
C LEU A 48 1.95 4.11 -14.03
N ALA A 49 1.55 4.51 -12.82
CA ALA A 49 1.14 5.88 -12.54
C ALA A 49 2.30 6.87 -12.78
N GLU A 50 3.48 6.60 -12.24
CA GLU A 50 4.62 7.51 -12.41
C GLU A 50 5.12 7.53 -13.87
N THR A 51 5.12 6.39 -14.55
CA THR A 51 5.66 6.28 -15.93
C THR A 51 4.72 6.85 -16.98
N PHE A 52 3.42 6.59 -16.88
CA PHE A 52 2.45 6.92 -17.94
C PHE A 52 1.48 8.04 -17.56
N VAL A 53 1.04 8.10 -16.31
CA VAL A 53 -0.02 9.04 -15.89
C VAL A 53 0.59 10.38 -15.52
N TYR A 54 1.68 10.39 -14.76
CA TYR A 54 2.29 11.62 -14.26
C TYR A 54 3.25 12.31 -15.24
N ASN A 55 3.68 11.61 -16.30
CA ASN A 55 4.44 12.21 -17.40
C ASN A 55 3.57 12.98 -18.42
N LEU A 56 2.23 13.04 -18.25
CA LEU A 56 1.36 13.78 -19.15
C LEU A 56 1.49 15.31 -18.92
N PRO A 57 1.90 16.11 -19.93
CA PRO A 57 2.23 17.53 -19.76
C PRO A 57 1.11 18.43 -19.21
N LEU A 58 -0.16 18.07 -19.47
CA LEU A 58 -1.33 18.88 -19.08
C LEU A 58 -2.03 18.40 -17.81
N PHE A 59 -1.91 17.10 -17.47
CA PHE A 59 -2.68 16.49 -16.38
C PHE A 59 -1.82 15.82 -15.31
N GLY A 60 -0.54 15.58 -15.57
CA GLY A 60 0.35 14.86 -14.66
C GLY A 60 0.46 15.54 -13.29
N GLY A 61 0.64 16.86 -13.27
CA GLY A 61 0.69 17.65 -12.03
C GLY A 61 -0.64 17.64 -11.25
N LEU A 62 -1.78 17.76 -11.95
CA LEU A 62 -3.12 17.69 -11.34
C LEU A 62 -3.42 16.30 -10.77
N LEU A 63 -3.07 15.23 -11.49
CA LEU A 63 -3.28 13.85 -11.05
C LEU A 63 -2.32 13.44 -9.92
N LYS A 64 -1.13 14.04 -9.88
CA LYS A 64 -0.17 13.90 -8.78
C LYS A 64 -0.65 14.65 -7.54
N SER A 65 -1.29 15.81 -7.71
CA SER A 65 -1.94 16.59 -6.65
C SER A 65 -3.21 15.92 -6.10
N LEU A 66 -4.02 15.32 -6.97
CA LEU A 66 -5.22 14.53 -6.59
C LEU A 66 -4.89 13.18 -5.94
N GLU A 67 -3.59 12.85 -5.80
CA GLU A 67 -3.13 11.57 -5.29
C GLU A 67 -3.90 10.40 -5.92
N LEU A 68 -4.04 10.37 -7.25
CA LEU A 68 -4.83 9.33 -7.95
C LEU A 68 -4.42 7.91 -7.54
N MET A 69 -3.13 7.71 -7.25
CA MET A 69 -2.60 6.46 -6.72
C MET A 69 -3.27 6.05 -5.39
N GLU A 70 -3.64 6.99 -4.53
CA GLU A 70 -4.31 6.72 -3.26
C GLU A 70 -5.77 6.32 -3.47
N VAL A 71 -6.45 6.77 -4.53
CA VAL A 71 -7.81 6.30 -4.87
C VAL A 71 -7.80 4.79 -5.18
N THR A 72 -6.74 4.30 -5.84
CA THR A 72 -6.60 2.85 -6.12
C THR A 72 -6.48 1.99 -4.87
N ASN A 73 -6.11 2.58 -3.71
CA ASN A 73 -6.07 1.87 -2.44
C ASN A 73 -7.42 1.25 -2.10
N VAL A 74 -8.53 1.95 -2.35
CA VAL A 74 -9.86 1.44 -2.01
C VAL A 74 -10.09 0.05 -2.62
N ILE A 75 -9.72 -0.13 -3.89
CA ILE A 75 -9.89 -1.40 -4.60
C ILE A 75 -8.92 -2.45 -4.06
N VAL A 76 -7.63 -2.11 -3.95
CA VAL A 76 -6.58 -3.04 -3.49
C VAL A 76 -6.88 -3.53 -2.07
N PHE A 77 -7.26 -2.64 -1.15
CA PHE A 77 -7.58 -2.98 0.23
C PHE A 77 -8.92 -3.69 0.37
N ALA A 78 -9.90 -3.44 -0.51
CA ALA A 78 -11.12 -4.24 -0.55
C ALA A 78 -10.82 -5.70 -0.91
N ILE A 79 -10.01 -5.94 -1.95
CA ILE A 79 -9.61 -7.28 -2.39
C ILE A 79 -8.78 -7.97 -1.30
N LEU A 80 -7.80 -7.27 -0.72
CA LEU A 80 -6.98 -7.78 0.38
C LEU A 80 -7.86 -8.17 1.57
N GLY A 81 -8.73 -7.27 2.02
CA GLY A 81 -9.62 -7.48 3.15
C GLY A 81 -10.52 -8.70 2.96
N VAL A 82 -11.28 -8.75 1.86
CA VAL A 82 -12.21 -9.86 1.61
C VAL A 82 -11.49 -11.20 1.48
N SER A 83 -10.34 -11.23 0.83
CA SER A 83 -9.57 -12.45 0.62
C SER A 83 -8.98 -12.97 1.94
N LEU A 84 -8.40 -12.09 2.76
CA LEU A 84 -7.91 -12.46 4.09
C LEU A 84 -9.05 -12.97 4.99
N GLY A 85 -10.21 -12.32 4.95
CA GLY A 85 -11.41 -12.76 5.66
C GLY A 85 -11.88 -14.15 5.19
N ALA A 86 -11.92 -14.37 3.87
CA ALA A 86 -12.32 -15.64 3.26
C ALA A 86 -11.35 -16.79 3.59
N PHE A 87 -10.04 -16.54 3.61
CA PHE A 87 -9.03 -17.56 3.94
C PHE A 87 -9.15 -18.09 5.37
N THR A 88 -9.81 -17.36 6.27
CA THR A 88 -10.13 -17.86 7.61
C THR A 88 -11.03 -19.10 7.59
N LEU A 89 -11.64 -19.45 6.45
CA LEU A 89 -12.35 -20.72 6.23
C LEU A 89 -11.48 -21.92 6.60
N TRP A 90 -10.19 -21.87 6.27
CA TRP A 90 -9.22 -22.94 6.54
C TRP A 90 -8.72 -22.94 7.99
N LEU A 91 -8.98 -21.88 8.76
CA LEU A 91 -8.58 -21.76 10.16
C LEU A 91 -9.60 -22.46 11.09
N PRO A 92 -9.17 -23.14 12.18
CA PRO A 92 -10.10 -23.75 13.13
C PRO A 92 -11.13 -22.74 13.68
N ARG A 93 -12.38 -23.18 13.86
CA ARG A 93 -13.48 -22.32 14.35
C ARG A 93 -13.23 -21.76 15.77
N ARG A 94 -12.38 -22.43 16.55
CA ARG A 94 -11.98 -22.03 17.91
C ARG A 94 -10.96 -20.89 17.94
N CYS A 95 -10.34 -20.53 16.80
CA CYS A 95 -9.42 -19.39 16.76
C CYS A 95 -10.20 -18.10 17.01
N GLY A 96 -9.77 -17.36 18.04
CA GLY A 96 -10.33 -16.05 18.37
C GLY A 96 -10.14 -15.04 17.23
N LEU A 97 -10.94 -13.96 17.27
CA LEU A 97 -10.92 -12.91 16.26
C LEU A 97 -9.53 -12.28 16.11
N TRP A 98 -8.79 -12.12 17.22
CA TRP A 98 -7.43 -11.57 17.23
C TRP A 98 -6.48 -12.31 16.29
N VAL A 99 -6.48 -13.65 16.31
CA VAL A 99 -5.60 -14.45 15.43
C VAL A 99 -5.93 -14.22 13.95
N LYS A 100 -7.21 -14.03 13.63
CA LYS A 100 -7.67 -13.76 12.26
C LYS A 100 -7.29 -12.35 11.80
N LEU A 101 -7.17 -11.40 12.72
CA LEU A 101 -6.83 -10.00 12.42
C LEU A 101 -5.33 -9.76 12.25
N ILE A 102 -4.45 -10.58 12.84
CA ILE A 102 -3.00 -10.41 12.76
C ILE A 102 -2.52 -10.22 11.29
N PRO A 103 -2.92 -11.06 10.32
CA PRO A 103 -2.50 -10.85 8.94
C PRO A 103 -3.00 -9.53 8.35
N LEU A 104 -4.18 -9.07 8.72
CA LEU A 104 -4.71 -7.78 8.26
C LEU A 104 -3.87 -6.62 8.80
N VAL A 105 -3.56 -6.64 10.10
CA VAL A 105 -2.74 -5.61 10.77
C VAL A 105 -1.34 -5.53 10.18
N ILE A 106 -0.75 -6.66 9.76
CA ILE A 106 0.56 -6.70 9.12
C ILE A 106 0.47 -6.31 7.64
N ALA A 107 -0.51 -6.85 6.91
CA ALA A 107 -0.63 -6.65 5.47
C ALA A 107 -0.96 -5.22 5.10
N VAL A 108 -1.80 -4.54 5.90
CA VAL A 108 -2.24 -3.18 5.58
C VAL A 108 -1.09 -2.19 5.44
N PRO A 109 -0.22 -1.97 6.46
CA PRO A 109 0.91 -1.06 6.35
C PRO A 109 1.91 -1.51 5.30
N LEU A 110 2.11 -2.83 5.12
CA LEU A 110 3.08 -3.36 4.17
C LEU A 110 2.65 -3.10 2.71
N VAL A 111 1.38 -3.37 2.39
CA VAL A 111 0.81 -3.06 1.06
C VAL A 111 0.71 -1.56 0.83
N PHE A 112 0.37 -0.77 1.86
CA PHE A 112 0.32 0.69 1.73
C PHE A 112 1.70 1.28 1.42
N MET A 113 2.73 0.87 2.16
CA MET A 113 4.09 1.40 2.02
C MET A 113 4.78 0.98 0.72
N SER A 114 4.36 -0.12 0.07
CA SER A 114 4.99 -0.58 -1.17
C SER A 114 4.89 0.44 -2.32
N GLY A 115 3.77 1.17 -2.41
CA GLY A 115 3.62 2.24 -3.40
C GLY A 115 4.66 3.35 -3.23
N TYR A 116 4.93 3.74 -1.98
CA TYR A 116 5.93 4.76 -1.66
C TYR A 116 7.35 4.26 -1.89
N ALA A 117 7.62 2.98 -1.63
CA ALA A 117 8.93 2.38 -1.89
C ALA A 117 9.27 2.40 -3.39
N VAL A 118 8.30 2.05 -4.25
CA VAL A 118 8.48 2.12 -5.71
C VAL A 118 8.68 3.56 -6.18
N ARG A 119 7.86 4.51 -5.70
CA ARG A 119 8.00 5.93 -6.07
C ARG A 119 9.34 6.53 -5.61
N TYR A 120 9.80 6.18 -4.40
CA TYR A 120 11.12 6.60 -3.91
C TYR A 120 12.24 6.08 -4.82
N HIS A 121 12.17 4.82 -5.24
CA HIS A 121 13.15 4.24 -6.14
C HIS A 121 13.15 4.92 -7.52
N LEU A 122 11.97 5.16 -8.09
CA LEU A 122 11.84 5.84 -9.38
C LEU A 122 12.32 7.29 -9.32
N TRP A 123 11.99 8.02 -8.26
CA TRP A 123 12.48 9.38 -8.06
C TRP A 123 14.01 9.42 -7.96
N MET A 124 14.61 8.51 -7.18
CA MET A 124 16.06 8.43 -7.07
C MET A 124 16.74 8.08 -8.41
N GLN A 125 16.11 7.23 -9.23
CA GLN A 125 16.58 6.95 -10.59
C GLN A 125 16.47 8.19 -11.50
N GLN A 126 15.38 8.95 -11.41
CA GLN A 126 15.22 10.20 -12.16
C GLN A 126 16.30 11.22 -11.78
N VAL A 127 16.57 11.40 -10.48
CA VAL A 127 17.66 12.26 -10.00
C VAL A 127 19.02 11.78 -10.54
N ALA A 128 19.27 10.48 -10.55
CA ALA A 128 20.52 9.93 -11.09
C ALA A 128 20.69 10.24 -12.59
N VAL A 129 19.62 10.08 -13.37
CA VAL A 129 19.65 10.30 -14.83
C VAL A 129 19.75 11.80 -15.15
N GLU A 130 18.93 12.64 -14.55
CA GLU A 130 18.87 14.08 -14.86
C GLU A 130 20.09 14.84 -14.37
N SER A 131 20.72 14.39 -13.28
CA SER A 131 21.92 15.01 -12.70
C SER A 131 23.21 14.30 -13.09
N GLU A 132 23.17 13.34 -14.02
CA GLU A 132 24.31 12.53 -14.47
C GLU A 132 25.10 11.89 -13.31
N LEU A 133 24.40 11.50 -12.23
CA LEU A 133 25.01 10.93 -11.04
C LEU A 133 25.07 9.41 -11.10
N LEU A 134 26.07 8.84 -10.43
CA LEU A 134 26.06 7.42 -10.08
C LEU A 134 24.88 7.11 -9.14
N PRO A 135 24.26 5.91 -9.22
CA PRO A 135 23.12 5.55 -8.37
C PRO A 135 23.38 5.72 -6.87
N THR A 136 24.60 5.42 -6.42
CA THR A 136 25.00 5.58 -5.01
C THR A 136 25.11 7.04 -4.58
N GLN A 137 25.55 7.93 -5.49
CA GLN A 137 25.60 9.37 -5.25
C GLN A 137 24.20 9.98 -5.21
N ALA A 138 23.32 9.58 -6.14
CA ALA A 138 21.92 9.99 -6.14
C ALA A 138 21.21 9.58 -4.84
N GLN A 139 21.49 8.37 -4.33
CA GLN A 139 20.99 7.92 -3.03
C GLN A 139 21.49 8.78 -1.88
N GLN A 140 22.78 9.14 -1.85
CA GLN A 140 23.34 10.01 -0.81
C GLN A 140 22.74 11.41 -0.84
N VAL A 141 22.62 12.02 -2.02
CA VAL A 141 22.04 13.36 -2.20
C VAL A 141 20.58 13.37 -1.76
N THR A 142 19.78 12.42 -2.26
CA THR A 142 18.36 12.32 -1.91
C THR A 142 18.16 12.03 -0.41
N ASN A 143 18.93 11.11 0.19
CA ASN A 143 18.82 10.84 1.64
C ASN A 143 19.25 12.02 2.50
N THR A 144 20.28 12.75 2.10
CA THR A 144 20.71 13.96 2.82
C THR A 144 19.63 15.02 2.80
N LEU A 145 18.99 15.23 1.64
CA LEU A 145 17.85 16.14 1.49
C LEU A 145 16.66 15.70 2.36
N LEU A 146 16.28 14.43 2.29
CA LEU A 146 15.18 13.88 3.10
C LEU A 146 15.44 14.03 4.61
N LYS A 147 16.67 13.78 5.04
CA LYS A 147 17.10 13.91 6.43
C LYS A 147 17.04 15.36 6.90
N ARG A 148 17.47 16.31 6.07
CA ARG A 148 17.36 17.75 6.37
C ARG A 148 15.89 18.20 6.47
N ALA A 149 15.06 17.79 5.51
CA ALA A 149 13.68 18.26 5.40
C ALA A 149 12.71 17.57 6.38
N THR A 150 12.97 16.32 6.77
CA THR A 150 12.01 15.51 7.54
C THR A 150 12.57 14.84 8.79
N GLY A 151 13.89 14.93 9.01
CA GLY A 151 14.61 14.21 10.06
C GLY A 151 14.86 12.73 9.76
N ASN A 152 14.32 12.19 8.67
CA ASN A 152 14.41 10.78 8.29
C ASN A 152 14.95 10.60 6.87
N GLU A 153 15.57 9.46 6.62
CA GLU A 153 16.08 9.06 5.30
C GLU A 153 15.24 7.93 4.68
N GLY A 154 15.55 7.57 3.42
CA GLY A 154 14.92 6.47 2.70
C GLY A 154 13.40 6.64 2.51
N VAL A 155 12.68 5.51 2.44
CA VAL A 155 11.24 5.50 2.14
C VAL A 155 10.41 6.26 3.18
N ILE A 156 10.80 6.22 4.46
CA ILE A 156 10.08 6.95 5.52
C ILE A 156 10.30 8.46 5.39
N GLY A 157 11.54 8.89 5.11
CA GLY A 157 11.84 10.28 4.80
C GLY A 157 11.04 10.76 3.58
N PHE A 158 11.05 9.97 2.51
CA PHE A 158 10.31 10.25 1.27
C PHE A 158 8.80 10.34 1.51
N PHE A 159 8.22 9.41 2.27
CA PHE A 159 6.81 9.43 2.65
C PHE A 159 6.43 10.73 3.35
N ARG A 160 7.27 11.22 4.28
CA ARG A 160 7.04 12.49 4.99
C ARG A 160 7.28 13.71 4.11
N TYR A 161 8.23 13.62 3.18
CA TYR A 161 8.63 14.73 2.31
C TYR A 161 7.56 15.03 1.26
N THR A 162 6.99 13.99 0.65
CA THR A 162 5.90 14.11 -0.33
C THR A 162 4.59 14.68 0.23
N VAL A 163 4.48 14.85 1.54
CA VAL A 163 3.35 15.56 2.19
C VAL A 163 3.50 17.08 2.04
N GLN A 164 4.74 17.56 1.95
CA GLN A 164 5.07 18.99 1.97
C GLN A 164 5.23 19.55 0.56
N LEU A 165 5.71 18.72 -0.38
CA LEU A 165 6.00 19.10 -1.76
C LEU A 165 5.38 18.07 -2.72
N PRO A 166 4.31 18.41 -3.46
CA PRO A 166 3.66 17.50 -4.41
C PRO A 166 4.51 17.27 -5.68
N ILE A 167 5.37 18.23 -6.03
CA ILE A 167 6.33 18.13 -7.13
C ILE A 167 7.71 17.89 -6.52
N LEU A 168 8.31 16.78 -6.92
CA LEU A 168 9.63 16.38 -6.45
C LEU A 168 10.68 17.00 -7.37
N PRO A 169 11.71 17.68 -6.84
CA PRO A 169 12.81 18.16 -7.65
C PRO A 169 13.66 16.98 -8.12
N THR A 170 14.12 17.07 -9.35
CA THR A 170 14.93 16.04 -10.01
C THR A 170 16.33 16.55 -10.39
N ASP A 171 16.51 17.88 -10.50
CA ASP A 171 17.79 18.55 -10.75
C ASP A 171 18.59 18.75 -9.44
N LEU A 172 19.89 18.45 -9.48
CA LEU A 172 20.86 18.69 -8.42
C LEU A 172 20.85 20.13 -7.89
N ARG A 173 20.73 21.12 -8.79
CA ARG A 173 20.73 22.54 -8.38
C ARG A 173 19.47 22.89 -7.58
N ALA A 174 18.32 22.39 -8.02
CA ALA A 174 17.07 22.52 -7.28
C ALA A 174 17.11 21.77 -5.94
N LEU A 175 17.76 20.60 -5.89
CA LEU A 175 17.94 19.84 -4.65
C LEU A 175 18.87 20.53 -3.64
N GLN A 176 19.89 21.25 -4.12
CA GLN A 176 20.84 21.98 -3.26
C GLN A 176 20.30 23.34 -2.79
N ASN A 177 19.52 24.03 -3.63
CA ASN A 177 19.02 25.38 -3.38
C ASN A 177 17.54 25.42 -2.96
N ILE A 178 16.95 24.28 -2.60
CA ILE A 178 15.53 24.19 -2.19
C ILE A 178 15.18 25.20 -1.09
N ASP A 179 16.10 25.45 -0.15
CA ASP A 179 15.88 26.38 0.96
C ASP A 179 15.86 27.85 0.50
N GLU A 180 16.50 28.17 -0.64
CA GLU A 180 16.53 29.51 -1.24
C GLU A 180 15.35 29.74 -2.18
N ASP A 181 15.01 28.73 -3.00
CA ASP A 181 13.86 28.78 -3.91
C ASP A 181 12.53 28.81 -3.13
N ASP A 182 12.42 28.03 -2.05
CA ASP A 182 11.25 28.11 -1.16
C ASP A 182 11.13 29.50 -0.53
N LYS A 183 12.25 30.08 -0.06
CA LYS A 183 12.24 31.43 0.52
C LYS A 183 11.83 32.49 -0.50
N TRP A 184 12.31 32.37 -1.74
CA TRP A 184 11.95 33.29 -2.82
C TRP A 184 10.46 33.19 -3.18
N PHE A 185 9.95 31.98 -3.43
CA PHE A 185 8.54 31.76 -3.76
C PHE A 185 7.61 32.22 -2.63
N ARG A 186 8.02 31.98 -1.39
CA ARG A 186 7.33 32.45 -0.20
C ARG A 186 7.35 33.97 -0.10
N SER A 187 8.50 34.61 -0.37
CA SER A 187 8.63 36.08 -0.34
C SER A 187 7.70 36.75 -1.35
N GLU A 188 7.57 36.19 -2.56
CA GLU A 188 6.69 36.71 -3.60
C GLU A 188 5.21 36.46 -3.27
N LEU A 189 4.87 35.31 -2.68
CA LEU A 189 3.51 35.04 -2.19
C LEU A 189 3.11 35.95 -1.02
N THR A 190 4.01 36.23 -0.06
CA THR A 190 3.78 37.24 0.99
C THR A 190 3.48 38.61 0.38
N ARG A 191 4.24 38.97 -0.67
CA ARG A 191 4.10 40.27 -1.34
C ARG A 191 2.76 40.43 -2.03
N PHE A 192 2.19 39.35 -2.58
CA PHE A 192 0.88 39.38 -3.24
C PHE A 192 -0.31 39.17 -2.29
N SER A 193 -0.14 38.47 -1.16
CA SER A 193 -1.25 38.10 -0.26
C SER A 193 -1.25 38.79 1.10
N GLY A 194 -0.16 39.45 1.50
CA GLY A 194 0.00 40.10 2.81
C GLY A 194 0.08 39.16 4.01
N LEU A 195 0.04 37.84 3.78
CA LEU A 195 0.05 36.80 4.82
C LEU A 195 1.48 36.34 5.10
N GLU A 196 1.88 36.24 6.37
CA GLU A 196 3.23 35.82 6.78
C GLU A 196 3.67 34.48 6.14
N PRO A 197 4.96 34.33 5.77
CA PRO A 197 5.47 33.12 5.12
C PRO A 197 5.27 31.85 5.96
N GLY A 198 5.25 32.01 7.30
CA GLY A 198 5.02 30.92 8.25
C GLY A 198 3.63 30.30 8.15
N LEU A 199 2.60 31.11 7.90
CA LEU A 199 1.21 30.65 7.86
C LEU A 199 0.92 29.78 6.64
N PHE A 200 1.42 30.14 5.46
CA PHE A 200 1.28 29.30 4.26
C PHE A 200 1.92 27.92 4.44
N THR A 201 3.13 27.88 4.99
CA THR A 201 3.84 26.62 5.25
C THR A 201 3.05 25.71 6.17
N MET A 202 2.48 26.29 7.23
CA MET A 202 1.67 25.55 8.18
C MET A 202 0.40 25.01 7.52
N ILE A 203 -0.29 25.82 6.71
CA ILE A 203 -1.51 25.43 6.00
C ILE A 203 -1.23 24.31 4.99
N PHE A 204 -0.19 24.42 4.16
CA PHE A 204 0.19 23.36 3.21
C PHE A 204 0.54 22.06 3.94
N LYS A 205 1.32 22.15 5.02
CA LYS A 205 1.69 20.98 5.82
C LYS A 205 0.47 20.30 6.46
N ILE A 206 -0.45 21.07 7.05
CA ILE A 206 -1.68 20.54 7.65
C ILE A 206 -2.57 19.92 6.56
N THR A 207 -2.71 20.60 5.42
CA THR A 207 -3.53 20.13 4.29
C THR A 207 -3.00 18.82 3.72
N GLY A 208 -1.69 18.74 3.45
CA GLY A 208 -1.06 17.51 2.96
C GLY A 208 -1.23 16.34 3.93
N TRP A 209 -1.03 16.58 5.23
CA TRP A 209 -1.26 15.54 6.25
C TRP A 209 -2.73 15.13 6.36
N SER A 210 -3.66 16.07 6.19
CA SER A 210 -5.10 15.80 6.25
C SER A 210 -5.54 14.90 5.09
N ILE A 211 -5.08 15.19 3.86
CA ILE A 211 -5.36 14.37 2.68
C ILE A 211 -4.78 12.96 2.87
N ARG A 212 -3.52 12.86 3.31
CA ARG A 212 -2.87 11.57 3.53
C ARG A 212 -3.53 10.75 4.65
N LEU A 213 -3.89 11.39 5.75
CA LEU A 213 -4.64 10.74 6.83
C LEU A 213 -6.01 10.25 6.34
N PHE A 214 -6.71 11.07 5.55
CA PHE A 214 -7.98 10.67 4.95
C PHE A 214 -7.84 9.41 4.10
N TYR A 215 -6.85 9.32 3.21
CA TYR A 215 -6.65 8.12 2.38
C TYR A 215 -6.20 6.90 3.17
N VAL A 216 -5.34 7.07 4.18
CA VAL A 216 -4.96 5.98 5.09
C VAL A 216 -6.18 5.44 5.84
N LEU A 217 -6.99 6.33 6.40
CA LEU A 217 -8.23 5.94 7.10
C LEU A 217 -9.20 5.25 6.16
N LEU A 218 -9.39 5.78 4.96
CA LEU A 218 -10.25 5.18 3.95
C LEU A 218 -9.79 3.76 3.57
N ALA A 219 -8.48 3.58 3.38
CA ALA A 219 -7.88 2.27 3.11
C ALA A 219 -8.09 1.28 4.26
N VAL A 220 -7.82 1.71 5.50
CA VAL A 220 -7.98 0.88 6.71
C VAL A 220 -9.45 0.49 6.91
N ILE A 221 -10.37 1.46 6.84
CA ILE A 221 -11.82 1.20 6.96
C ILE A 221 -12.28 0.23 5.88
N THR A 222 -11.84 0.43 4.64
CA THR A 222 -12.19 -0.46 3.51
C THR A 222 -11.68 -1.88 3.76
N ALA A 223 -10.41 -2.03 4.15
CA ALA A 223 -9.83 -3.33 4.47
C ALA A 223 -10.63 -4.04 5.59
N CYS A 224 -10.96 -3.33 6.66
CA CYS A 224 -11.74 -3.85 7.78
C CYS A 224 -13.17 -4.26 7.38
N LEU A 225 -13.88 -3.41 6.62
CA LEU A 225 -15.24 -3.70 6.17
C LEU A 225 -15.29 -4.94 5.26
N TYR A 226 -14.37 -5.02 4.30
CA TYR A 226 -14.31 -6.16 3.39
C TYR A 226 -13.78 -7.42 4.07
N PHE A 227 -12.90 -7.29 5.06
CA PHE A 227 -12.52 -8.40 5.92
C PHE A 227 -13.70 -8.96 6.71
N ALA A 228 -14.53 -8.09 7.30
CA ALA A 228 -15.76 -8.51 7.97
C ALA A 228 -16.72 -9.22 6.99
N LYS A 229 -16.88 -8.72 5.76
CA LYS A 229 -17.64 -9.41 4.71
C LYS A 229 -17.09 -10.80 4.41
N GLY A 230 -15.76 -10.94 4.33
CA GLY A 230 -15.09 -12.24 4.17
C GLY A 230 -15.39 -13.20 5.32
N LEU A 231 -15.35 -12.72 6.58
CA LEU A 231 -15.71 -13.53 7.75
C LEU A 231 -17.17 -13.99 7.71
N VAL A 232 -18.11 -13.09 7.38
CA VAL A 232 -19.54 -13.41 7.26
C VAL A 232 -19.77 -14.49 6.19
N TRP A 233 -19.06 -14.39 5.05
CA TRP A 233 -19.11 -15.41 4.01
C TRP A 233 -18.64 -16.77 4.55
N VAL A 234 -17.52 -16.82 5.28
CA VAL A 234 -17.01 -18.05 5.91
C VAL A 234 -18.03 -18.68 6.86
N ASP A 235 -18.68 -17.87 7.70
CA ASP A 235 -19.66 -18.36 8.67
C ASP A 235 -20.89 -18.97 7.99
N ARG A 236 -21.37 -18.34 6.90
CA ARG A 236 -22.46 -18.90 6.06
C ARG A 236 -22.04 -20.22 5.41
N THR A 237 -20.87 -20.27 4.78
CA THR A 237 -20.36 -21.50 4.13
C THR A 237 -20.23 -22.67 5.11
N ARG A 238 -19.80 -22.39 6.35
CA ARG A 238 -19.70 -23.41 7.41
C ARG A 238 -21.04 -23.90 7.92
N GLN A 239 -22.11 -23.10 7.82
CA GLN A 239 -23.46 -23.52 8.19
C GLN A 239 -24.05 -24.44 7.12
N THR A 240 -23.83 -24.14 5.84
CA THR A 240 -24.31 -24.98 4.72
C THR A 240 -23.64 -26.37 4.67
N GLN A 241 -22.44 -26.52 5.24
CA GLN A 241 -21.72 -27.80 5.29
C GLN A 241 -22.06 -28.66 6.51
N ARG A 242 -22.97 -28.20 7.39
CA ARG A 242 -23.50 -28.98 8.53
C ARG A 242 -24.82 -29.60 8.14
#